data_AF-A0A1M5XQG6-F1
#
_entry.id   AF-A0A1M5XQG6-F1
#
_cell.length_a   1.000
_cell.length_b   1.000
_cell.length_c   1.000
_cell.angle_alpha   90.00
_cell.angle_beta   90.00
_cell.angle_gamma   90.00
#
_symmetry.space_group_name_H-M   'P 1'
#
loop_
_entity.id
_entity.type
_entity.pdbx_description
1 polymer ?
#
loop_
_entity_poly.entity_id
_entity_poly.type
_entity_poly.pdbx_seq_one_letter_code
_entity_poly.pdbx_strand_id
1 'polypeptide(L)'
;MAKFTNVEKIQAVIRYQSGAEGVKSMAKSIGVDHSVLLNWIKQYEYYGEKAFEKCYTSYTLQYKLDLLNYMNEQGTSIRETAAIFNISTHSTLLQWKKQMEAEGIDALVPKKKGRHP
;
A
#
# COMPACT_ATOMS: atom_id res chain seq x y z
N MET A 1 -4.69 -6.85 14.90
CA MET A 1 -5.21 -5.48 15.14
C MET A 1 -4.05 -4.50 14.98
N ALA A 2 -4.15 -3.52 14.08
CA ALA A 2 -3.08 -2.54 13.90
C ALA A 2 -3.07 -1.58 15.11
N LYS A 3 -2.00 -1.60 15.91
CA LYS A 3 -1.84 -0.80 17.14
C LYS A 3 -1.65 0.71 16.88
N PHE A 4 -1.41 1.12 15.63
CA PHE A 4 -1.16 2.53 15.27
C PHE A 4 -1.88 2.89 13.97
N THR A 5 -2.54 4.04 13.98
CA THR A 5 -3.22 4.67 12.85
C THR A 5 -2.23 5.47 12.00
N ASN A 6 -2.62 5.76 10.75
CA ASN A 6 -1.74 6.45 9.80
C ASN A 6 -1.41 7.86 10.27
N VAL A 7 -2.40 8.52 10.87
CA VAL A 7 -2.27 9.85 11.48
C VAL A 7 -1.22 9.82 12.58
N GLU A 8 -1.23 8.81 13.47
CA GLU A 8 -0.23 8.67 14.53
C GLU A 8 1.18 8.46 13.98
N LYS A 9 1.34 7.73 12.88
CA LYS A 9 2.64 7.54 12.22
C LYS A 9 3.16 8.83 11.58
N ILE A 10 2.30 9.54 10.86
CA ILE A 10 2.63 10.83 10.22
C ILE A 10 3.02 11.85 11.30
N GLN A 11 2.24 11.94 12.37
CA GLN A 11 2.51 12.85 13.48
C GLN A 11 3.85 12.53 14.16
N ALA A 12 4.23 11.25 14.29
CA ALA A 12 5.53 10.85 14.79
C ALA A 12 6.68 11.32 13.86
N VAL A 13 6.53 11.19 12.54
CA VAL A 13 7.54 11.63 11.58
C VAL A 13 7.65 13.16 11.52
N ILE A 14 6.53 13.89 11.54
CA ILE A 14 6.53 15.36 11.58
C ILE A 14 7.19 15.86 12.88
N ARG A 15 6.88 15.24 14.03
CA ARG A 15 7.50 15.58 15.30
C ARG A 15 9.02 15.35 15.29
N TYR A 16 9.48 14.34 14.55
CA TYR A 16 10.90 14.13 14.28
C TYR A 16 11.51 15.24 13.41
N GLN A 17 10.87 15.61 12.30
CA GLN A 17 11.36 16.69 11.43
C GLN A 17 11.37 18.05 12.13
N SER A 18 10.49 18.28 13.11
CA SER A 18 10.47 19.49 13.92
C SER A 18 11.65 19.62 14.89
N GLY A 19 12.56 18.63 14.94
CA GLY A 19 13.85 18.72 15.64
C GLY A 19 13.78 18.68 17.17
N ALA A 20 12.62 18.36 17.75
CA ALA A 20 12.40 18.46 19.20
C ALA A 20 13.05 17.32 20.01
N GLU A 21 13.18 16.11 19.45
CA GLU A 21 13.68 14.93 20.17
C GLU A 21 14.39 13.93 19.24
N GLY A 22 15.41 13.25 19.76
CA GLY A 22 16.06 12.14 19.04
C GLY A 22 15.15 10.92 18.90
N VAL A 23 15.29 10.17 17.78
CA VAL A 23 14.48 8.99 17.40
C VAL A 23 14.26 8.03 18.58
N LYS A 24 15.29 7.80 19.40
CA LYS A 24 15.24 6.86 20.52
C LYS A 24 14.34 7.32 21.68
N SER A 25 14.32 8.61 21.99
CA SER A 25 13.46 9.21 23.01
C SER A 25 12.00 9.15 22.57
N MET A 26 11.76 9.55 21.33
CA MET A 26 10.43 9.60 20.75
C MET A 26 9.81 8.21 20.58
N ALA A 27 10.60 7.24 20.12
CA ALA A 27 10.17 5.86 20.03
C ALA A 27 9.73 5.31 21.41
N LYS A 28 10.50 5.63 22.46
CA LYS A 28 10.15 5.29 23.85
C LYS A 28 8.87 5.99 24.33
N SER A 29 8.68 7.26 23.97
CA SER A 29 7.48 8.04 24.31
C SER A 29 6.20 7.49 23.65
N ILE A 30 6.32 7.02 22.40
CA ILE A 30 5.21 6.46 21.62
C ILE A 30 5.02 4.95 21.89
N GLY A 31 5.98 4.31 22.58
CA GLY A 31 5.95 2.88 22.87
C GLY A 31 6.25 2.00 21.64
N VAL A 32 7.02 2.52 20.68
CA VAL A 32 7.48 1.80 19.49
C VAL A 32 8.99 1.55 19.58
N ASP A 33 9.48 0.53 18.88
CA ASP A 33 10.92 0.35 18.75
C ASP A 33 11.51 1.43 17.84
N HIS A 34 12.71 1.89 18.17
CA HIS A 34 13.44 2.89 17.39
C HIS A 34 13.64 2.47 15.91
N SER A 35 13.80 1.18 15.64
CA SER A 35 13.92 0.63 14.28
C SER A 35 12.62 0.80 13.48
N VAL A 36 11.46 0.69 14.16
CA VAL A 36 10.13 0.87 13.55
C VAL A 36 9.92 2.33 13.19
N LEU A 37 10.27 3.25 14.10
CA LEU A 37 10.18 4.68 13.84
C LEU A 37 11.14 5.11 12.70
N LEU A 38 12.34 4.54 12.65
CA LEU A 38 13.31 4.82 11.60
C LEU A 38 12.82 4.30 10.23
N ASN A 39 12.13 3.16 10.21
CA ASN A 39 11.46 2.66 9.01
C ASN A 39 10.33 3.60 8.58
N TRP A 40 9.53 4.13 9.50
CA TRP A 40 8.48 5.11 9.19
C TRP A 40 9.06 6.38 8.56
N ILE A 41 10.13 6.93 9.14
CA ILE A 41 10.80 8.12 8.58
C ILE A 41 11.25 7.86 7.14
N LYS A 42 11.92 6.72 6.88
CA LYS A 42 12.33 6.35 5.52
C LYS A 42 11.13 6.22 4.57
N GLN A 43 10.08 5.50 4.99
CA GLN A 43 8.90 5.34 4.15
C GLN A 43 8.27 6.70 3.81
N TYR A 44 8.22 7.63 4.76
CA TYR A 44 7.73 8.99 4.55
C TYR A 44 8.65 9.83 3.64
N GLU A 45 9.97 9.67 3.73
CA GLU A 45 10.90 10.35 2.80
C GLU A 45 10.70 9.89 1.35
N TYR A 46 10.42 8.61 1.13
CA TYR A 46 10.22 8.06 -0.22
C TYR A 46 8.82 8.32 -0.79
N TYR A 47 7.76 8.18 0.02
CA TYR A 47 6.37 8.18 -0.45
C TYR A 47 5.50 9.30 0.17
N GLY A 48 6.04 10.11 1.08
CA GLY A 48 5.29 11.14 1.81
C GLY A 48 4.20 10.54 2.69
N GLU A 49 3.07 11.25 2.82
CA GLU A 49 1.91 10.78 3.60
C GLU A 49 1.31 9.45 3.05
N LYS A 50 1.50 9.18 1.76
CA LYS A 50 1.06 7.93 1.11
C LYS A 50 1.79 6.69 1.63
N ALA A 51 2.94 6.87 2.27
CA ALA A 51 3.69 5.81 2.95
C ALA A 51 2.88 5.08 4.02
N PHE A 52 2.01 5.82 4.69
CA PHE A 52 1.25 5.33 5.82
C PHE A 52 -0.20 5.11 5.48
N GLU A 53 -0.70 5.58 4.34
CA GLU A 53 -2.06 5.26 3.90
C GLU A 53 -2.29 3.76 4.04
N LYS A 54 -3.41 3.40 4.68
CA LYS A 54 -3.79 2.01 4.81
C LYS A 54 -4.15 1.60 3.40
N CYS A 55 -3.23 0.91 2.74
CA CYS A 55 -3.53 0.08 1.60
C CYS A 55 -4.40 -1.10 2.08
N TYR A 56 -5.64 -0.82 2.52
CA TYR A 56 -6.74 -1.60 1.96
C TYR A 56 -6.72 -1.18 0.50
N THR A 57 -5.85 -1.78 -0.31
CA THR A 57 -5.75 -1.46 -1.73
C THR A 57 -7.06 -1.91 -2.35
N SER A 58 -8.09 -1.07 -2.24
CA SER A 58 -9.15 -1.00 -3.22
C SER A 58 -8.47 -0.50 -4.48
N TYR A 59 -7.80 -1.42 -5.16
CA TYR A 59 -7.28 -1.16 -6.49
C TYR A 59 -8.48 -0.73 -7.32
N THR A 60 -8.47 0.53 -7.74
CA THR A 60 -9.52 1.09 -8.57
C THR A 60 -9.59 0.27 -9.85
N LEU A 61 -10.76 0.19 -10.48
CA LEU A 61 -10.91 -0.54 -11.74
C LEU A 61 -9.85 -0.07 -12.75
N GLN A 62 -9.66 1.25 -12.86
CA GLN A 62 -8.67 1.86 -13.73
C GLN A 62 -7.26 1.35 -13.43
N TYR A 63 -6.85 1.34 -12.15
CA TYR A 63 -5.51 0.88 -11.79
C TYR A 63 -5.28 -0.61 -12.11
N LYS A 64 -6.30 -1.46 -11.94
CA LYS A 64 -6.21 -2.87 -12.34
C LYS A 64 -6.10 -3.02 -13.87
N LEU A 65 -6.85 -2.22 -14.61
CA LEU A 65 -6.80 -2.21 -16.08
C LEU A 65 -5.46 -1.71 -16.58
N ASP A 66 -4.91 -0.64 -16.01
CA ASP A 66 -3.61 -0.10 -16.38
C ASP A 66 -2.49 -1.13 -16.16
N LEU A 67 -2.55 -1.88 -15.05
CA LEU A 67 -1.61 -2.98 -14.77
C LEU A 67 -1.70 -4.12 -15.78
N LEU A 68 -2.93 -4.56 -16.09
CA LEU A 68 -3.16 -5.64 -17.04
C LEU A 68 -2.84 -5.22 -18.47
N ASN A 69 -3.08 -3.95 -18.83
CA ASN A 69 -2.71 -3.39 -20.12
C ASN A 69 -1.19 -3.27 -20.22
N TYR A 70 -0.52 -2.78 -19.17
CA TYR A 70 0.94 -2.73 -19.11
C TYR A 70 1.57 -4.12 -19.28
N MET A 71 0.99 -5.16 -18.66
CA MET A 71 1.42 -6.55 -18.87
C MET A 71 1.29 -6.99 -20.34
N ASN A 72 0.19 -6.63 -20.99
CA ASN A 72 -0.09 -7.01 -22.37
C ASN A 72 0.79 -6.24 -23.36
N GLU A 73 1.00 -4.94 -23.15
CA GLU A 73 1.84 -4.08 -23.98
C GLU A 73 3.32 -4.40 -23.85
N GLN A 74 3.80 -4.66 -22.63
CA GLN A 74 5.23 -4.91 -22.36
C GLN A 74 5.58 -6.39 -22.41
N GLY A 75 4.60 -7.29 -22.49
CA GLY A 75 4.82 -8.74 -22.43
C GLY A 75 5.42 -9.22 -21.10
N THR A 76 5.24 -8.46 -20.01
CA THR A 76 5.86 -8.75 -18.71
C THR A 76 5.12 -9.85 -17.96
N SER A 77 5.86 -10.65 -17.19
CA SER A 77 5.26 -11.67 -16.35
C SER A 77 4.56 -11.07 -15.13
N ILE A 78 3.56 -11.78 -14.60
CA ILE A 78 2.82 -11.37 -13.38
C ILE A 78 3.76 -11.01 -12.22
N ARG A 79 4.88 -11.73 -12.10
CA ARG A 79 5.87 -11.50 -11.05
C ARG A 79 6.68 -10.22 -11.27
N GLU A 80 7.06 -9.95 -12.50
CA GLU A 80 7.76 -8.72 -12.87
C GLU A 80 6.86 -7.50 -12.67
N THR A 81 5.61 -7.57 -13.14
CA THR A 81 4.64 -6.49 -12.91
C THR A 81 4.37 -6.27 -11.43
N ALA A 82 4.24 -7.33 -10.64
CA ALA A 82 4.08 -7.19 -9.19
C ALA A 82 5.27 -6.46 -8.53
N ALA A 83 6.49 -6.75 -8.98
CA ALA A 83 7.69 -6.09 -8.49
C ALA A 83 7.75 -4.61 -8.93
N ILE A 84 7.44 -4.31 -10.19
CA ILE A 84 7.46 -2.95 -10.75
C ILE A 84 6.45 -2.04 -10.03
N PHE A 85 5.24 -2.54 -9.78
CA PHE A 85 4.15 -1.76 -9.18
C PHE A 85 4.03 -1.94 -7.66
N ASN A 86 5.03 -2.56 -7.03
CA ASN A 86 5.08 -2.81 -5.58
C ASN A 86 3.82 -3.48 -5.03
N ILE A 87 3.29 -4.45 -5.78
CA ILE A 87 2.13 -5.24 -5.38
C ILE A 87 2.60 -6.34 -4.44
N SER A 88 2.13 -6.27 -3.20
CA SER A 88 2.51 -7.15 -2.10
C SER A 88 2.27 -8.63 -2.37
N THR A 89 1.39 -8.99 -3.29
CA THR A 89 1.13 -10.39 -3.64
C THR A 89 0.87 -10.55 -5.14
N HIS A 90 1.77 -11.24 -5.83
CA HIS A 90 1.63 -11.60 -7.25
C HIS A 90 0.33 -12.39 -7.54
N SER A 91 -0.17 -13.14 -6.55
CA SER A 91 -1.45 -13.86 -6.64
C SER A 91 -2.64 -12.93 -6.87
N THR A 92 -2.57 -11.68 -6.40
CA THR A 92 -3.59 -10.65 -6.62
C THR A 92 -3.71 -10.30 -8.11
N LEU A 93 -2.57 -10.10 -8.79
CA LEU A 93 -2.52 -9.87 -10.24
C LEU A 93 -3.00 -11.09 -11.03
N LEU A 94 -2.61 -12.30 -10.62
CA LEU A 94 -3.08 -13.54 -11.23
C LEU A 94 -4.61 -13.65 -11.15
N GLN A 95 -5.20 -13.29 -10.01
CA GLN A 95 -6.64 -13.31 -9.83
C GLN A 95 -7.35 -12.30 -10.72
N TRP A 96 -6.82 -11.09 -10.88
CA TRP A 96 -7.36 -10.10 -11.80
C TRP A 96 -7.27 -10.52 -13.26
N LYS A 97 -6.14 -11.11 -13.67
CA LYS A 97 -5.99 -11.63 -15.02
C LYS A 97 -7.05 -12.71 -15.31
N LYS A 98 -7.23 -13.67 -14.40
CA LYS A 98 -8.26 -14.71 -14.52
C LYS A 98 -9.67 -14.14 -14.55
N GLN A 99 -9.96 -13.14 -13.72
CA GLN A 99 -11.26 -12.45 -13.72
C GLN A 99 -11.53 -11.75 -15.05
N MET A 100 -10.51 -11.08 -15.60
CA MET A 100 -10.60 -10.40 -16.89
C MET A 100 -10.79 -11.41 -18.05
N GLU A 101 -10.10 -12.54 -18.03
CA GLU A 101 -10.24 -13.59 -19.06
C GLU A 101 -11.60 -14.32 -18.98
N ALA A 102 -12.17 -14.48 -17.79
CA ALA A 102 -13.41 -15.23 -17.60
C ALA A 102 -14.68 -14.38 -17.78
N GLU A 103 -14.68 -13.15 -17.26
CA GLU A 103 -15.87 -12.30 -17.12
C GLU A 103 -15.65 -10.87 -17.67
N GLY A 104 -14.49 -10.58 -18.25
CA GLY A 104 -14.16 -9.28 -18.81
C GLY A 104 -13.93 -8.18 -17.75
N ILE A 105 -14.04 -6.92 -18.18
CA ILE A 105 -13.78 -5.74 -17.35
C ILE A 105 -14.73 -5.68 -16.13
N ASP A 106 -15.96 -6.19 -16.26
CA ASP A 106 -16.99 -6.18 -15.22
C ASP A 106 -16.61 -6.99 -13.97
N ALA A 107 -15.74 -8.00 -14.10
CA ALA A 107 -15.25 -8.78 -12.96
C ALA A 107 -14.13 -8.09 -12.19
N LEU A 108 -13.46 -7.11 -12.80
CA LEU A 108 -12.45 -6.29 -12.13
C LEU A 108 -13.09 -5.19 -11.28
N VAL A 109 -14.36 -4.84 -11.56
CA VAL A 109 -15.12 -3.87 -10.79
C VAL A 109 -15.21 -4.37 -9.34
N PRO A 110 -14.77 -3.57 -8.34
CA PRO A 110 -14.96 -3.93 -6.95
C PRO A 110 -16.47 -4.02 -6.66
N LYS A 111 -17.02 -5.24 -6.69
CA LYS A 111 -18.40 -5.49 -6.29
C LYS A 111 -18.53 -5.06 -4.83
N LYS A 112 -19.34 -4.03 -4.56
CA LYS A 112 -19.72 -3.65 -3.20
C LYS A 112 -20.42 -4.86 -2.59
N LYS A 113 -19.69 -5.66 -1.81
CA LYS A 113 -20.27 -6.73 -1.00
C LYS A 113 -21.17 -6.00 0.01
N GLY A 114 -22.47 -5.94 -0.29
CA GLY A 114 -23.46 -5.38 0.62
C GLY A 114 -23.28 -6.05 1.97
N ARG A 115 -23.05 -5.24 3.01
CA ARG A 115 -23.22 -5.73 4.38
C ARG A 115 -24.68 -6.12 4.48
N HIS A 116 -24.94 -7.41 4.69
CA HIS A 116 -26.26 -7.85 5.10
C HIS A 116 -26.55 -7.20 6.46
N PRO A 117 -27.71 -6.55 6.65
CA PRO A 117 -28.09 -5.91 7.90
C PRO A 117 -28.13 -6.90 9.08
#